data_AF-A0A8H5QR73-F1
#
_entry.id   AF-A0A8H5QR73-F1
#
_cell.length_a   1.000
_cell.length_b   1.000
_cell.length_c   1.000
_cell.angle_alpha   90.00
_cell.angle_beta   90.00
_cell.angle_gamma   90.00
#
_symmetry.space_group_name_H-M   'P 1'
#
loop_
_entity.id
_entity.type
_entity.pdbx_description
1 polymer ?
#
loop_
_entity_poly.entity_id
_entity_poly.type
_entity_poly.pdbx_seq_one_letter_code
_entity_poly.pdbx_strand_id
1 'polypeptide(L)'
;MANSKFEYVRNFETPDPLLPNTWIVVRVDGRGFTKMCAKYGFEKPNDRRALDLMNTAARAVVTELPEITIAYGVSDEYSFVFHKACTLFDRRASKLVSTVVSAFTANYVYFWSTHFPDSPLSPPLPSFDGRAVCYPSVQNLRDYMSWRQADCHINNLYNTCFWSLIQLGGLDNKEAESTLARTLAADKNEILFSRFSINYNNEPEIYRKGSVIFRDYELVDPNSHNTMQKIDSQAEPIEQSKSQKEKDKKSRAKARVVVEHMDIIKDDFWNQRPWLLSNKPGKIPKQT
;
A
#
# COMPACT_ATOMS: atom_id res chain seq x y z
N MET A 1 -40.14 23.05 -0.58
CA MET A 1 -39.69 21.66 -0.84
C MET A 1 -40.56 20.75 0.00
N ALA A 2 -41.25 19.79 -0.62
CA ALA A 2 -42.08 18.84 0.10
C ALA A 2 -41.17 17.85 0.83
N ASN A 3 -40.93 18.06 2.12
CA ASN A 3 -40.28 17.06 2.95
C ASN A 3 -41.21 15.84 3.01
N SER A 4 -40.72 14.73 2.45
CA SER A 4 -41.45 13.46 2.42
C SER A 4 -41.73 12.98 3.85
N LYS A 5 -42.89 12.37 4.09
CA LYS A 5 -43.21 11.73 5.38
C LYS A 5 -42.20 10.65 5.80
N PHE A 6 -41.35 10.21 4.89
CA PHE A 6 -40.31 9.20 5.11
C PHE A 6 -38.93 9.79 5.44
N GLU A 7 -38.74 11.12 5.40
CA GLU A 7 -37.42 11.75 5.59
C GLU A 7 -36.78 11.45 6.96
N TYR A 8 -37.60 11.18 7.99
CA TYR A 8 -37.13 10.85 9.34
C TYR A 8 -36.17 9.65 9.38
N VAL A 9 -36.20 8.74 8.40
CA VAL A 9 -35.29 7.58 8.35
C VAL A 9 -33.82 7.98 8.17
N ARG A 10 -33.55 9.18 7.62
CA ARG A 10 -32.18 9.71 7.50
C ARG A 10 -31.52 9.95 8.86
N ASN A 11 -32.31 10.21 9.90
CA ASN A 11 -31.78 10.46 11.25
C ASN A 11 -31.20 9.19 11.91
N PHE A 12 -31.39 8.01 11.32
CA PHE A 12 -30.78 6.76 11.78
C PHE A 12 -29.36 6.56 11.22
N GLU A 13 -28.93 7.34 10.22
CA GLU A 13 -27.55 7.31 9.74
C GLU A 13 -26.61 7.81 10.83
N THR A 14 -25.62 7.00 11.21
CA THR A 14 -24.61 7.39 12.20
C THR A 14 -23.47 8.16 11.52
N PRO A 15 -23.17 9.40 11.93
CA PRO A 15 -22.01 10.11 11.44
C PRO A 15 -20.71 9.38 11.82
N ASP A 16 -19.78 9.29 10.88
CA ASP A 16 -18.52 8.59 11.05
C ASP A 16 -17.28 9.42 10.64
N PRO A 17 -17.15 10.68 11.09
CA PRO A 17 -15.99 11.50 10.77
C PRO A 17 -14.73 11.00 11.48
N LEU A 18 -13.64 10.87 10.73
CA LEU A 18 -12.32 10.54 11.28
C LEU A 18 -11.66 11.77 11.93
N LEU A 19 -10.93 11.54 13.02
CA LEU A 19 -10.32 12.58 13.85
C LEU A 19 -9.52 13.59 12.98
N PRO A 20 -9.79 14.91 13.07
CA PRO A 20 -9.03 15.93 12.35
C PRO A 20 -7.54 15.91 12.70
N ASN A 21 -6.70 16.47 11.83
CA ASN A 21 -5.24 16.55 12.01
C ASN A 21 -4.54 15.20 12.27
N THR A 22 -5.13 14.11 11.77
CA THR A 22 -4.50 12.79 11.78
C THR A 22 -4.34 12.24 10.37
N TRP A 23 -3.25 11.53 10.15
CA TRP A 23 -3.04 10.72 8.96
C TRP A 23 -4.11 9.64 8.90
N ILE A 24 -4.73 9.45 7.73
CA ILE A 24 -5.69 8.37 7.54
C ILE A 24 -5.02 7.32 6.67
N VAL A 25 -4.93 6.10 7.18
CA VAL A 25 -4.51 4.95 6.39
C VAL A 25 -5.74 4.11 6.09
N VAL A 26 -6.07 3.97 4.81
CA VAL A 26 -7.07 2.99 4.35
C VAL A 26 -6.31 1.76 3.87
N ARG A 27 -6.43 0.66 4.60
CA ARG A 27 -5.87 -0.64 4.18
C ARG A 27 -6.95 -1.48 3.54
N VAL A 28 -6.66 -2.02 2.36
CA VAL A 28 -7.47 -3.03 1.66
C VAL A 28 -6.79 -4.39 1.74
N ASP A 29 -7.58 -5.45 1.83
CA ASP A 29 -7.10 -6.83 1.99
C ASP A 29 -7.97 -7.80 1.17
N GLY A 30 -7.33 -8.74 0.49
CA GLY A 30 -7.96 -9.70 -0.41
C GLY A 30 -8.82 -10.73 0.32
N ARG A 31 -10.13 -10.73 0.06
CA ARG A 31 -11.04 -11.68 0.72
C ARG A 31 -10.89 -13.08 0.15
N GLY A 32 -10.30 -13.98 0.93
CA GLY A 32 -10.19 -15.41 0.59
C GLY A 32 -9.19 -15.68 -0.53
N PHE A 33 -8.15 -14.86 -0.64
CA PHE A 33 -7.15 -14.94 -1.71
C PHE A 33 -6.41 -16.27 -1.77
N THR A 34 -6.30 -17.02 -0.67
CA THR A 34 -5.78 -18.41 -0.70
C THR A 34 -6.53 -19.30 -1.71
N LYS A 35 -7.88 -19.20 -1.75
CA LYS A 35 -8.69 -19.97 -2.70
C LYS A 35 -8.53 -19.46 -4.13
N MET A 36 -8.36 -18.14 -4.27
CA MET A 36 -8.14 -17.51 -5.58
C MET A 36 -6.79 -17.93 -6.18
N CYS A 37 -5.71 -17.87 -5.39
CA CYS A 37 -4.39 -18.34 -5.76
C CYS A 37 -4.42 -19.79 -6.26
N ALA A 38 -5.14 -20.67 -5.55
CA ALA A 38 -5.30 -22.06 -5.98
C ALA A 38 -6.11 -22.19 -7.29
N LYS A 39 -7.22 -21.46 -7.42
CA LYS A 39 -8.10 -21.49 -8.59
C LYS A 39 -7.38 -21.06 -9.87
N TYR A 40 -6.53 -20.05 -9.80
CA TYR A 40 -5.83 -19.47 -10.96
C TYR A 40 -4.37 -19.92 -11.07
N GLY A 41 -3.94 -20.89 -10.26
CA GLY A 41 -2.60 -21.47 -10.35
C GLY A 41 -1.48 -20.46 -10.13
N PHE A 42 -1.59 -19.64 -9.08
CA PHE A 42 -0.56 -18.65 -8.77
C PHE A 42 0.75 -19.33 -8.39
N GLU A 43 1.84 -18.84 -8.96
CA GLU A 43 3.20 -19.29 -8.64
C GLU A 43 3.50 -19.10 -7.14
N LYS A 44 4.32 -20.02 -6.62
CA LYS A 44 4.73 -20.03 -5.21
C LYS A 44 6.25 -19.98 -5.12
N PRO A 45 6.84 -19.17 -4.22
CA PRO A 45 6.17 -18.42 -3.15
C PRO A 45 5.42 -17.16 -3.60
N ASN A 46 5.78 -16.57 -4.74
CA ASN A 46 5.22 -15.32 -5.24
C ASN A 46 4.86 -15.44 -6.72
N ASP A 47 3.73 -14.85 -7.12
CA ASP A 47 3.33 -14.75 -8.53
C ASP A 47 3.50 -13.31 -9.01
N ARG A 48 4.40 -13.11 -9.98
CA ARG A 48 4.72 -11.77 -10.48
C ARG A 48 3.51 -11.08 -11.10
N ARG A 49 2.68 -11.82 -11.85
CA ARG A 49 1.50 -11.29 -12.54
C ARG A 49 0.48 -10.79 -11.53
N ALA A 50 0.29 -11.54 -10.44
CA ALA A 50 -0.61 -11.15 -9.36
C ALA A 50 -0.18 -9.85 -8.67
N LEU A 51 1.12 -9.71 -8.37
CA LEU A 51 1.65 -8.50 -7.73
C LEU A 51 1.62 -7.29 -8.67
N ASP A 52 1.96 -7.48 -9.95
CA ASP A 52 1.90 -6.42 -10.96
C ASP A 52 0.45 -5.96 -11.20
N LEU A 53 -0.53 -6.87 -11.13
CA LEU A 53 -1.95 -6.54 -11.15
C LEU A 53 -2.37 -5.71 -9.93
N MET A 54 -2.01 -6.13 -8.72
CA MET A 54 -2.25 -5.37 -7.48
C MET A 54 -1.66 -3.96 -7.58
N ASN A 55 -0.42 -3.85 -8.07
CA ASN A 55 0.27 -2.58 -8.28
C ASN A 55 -0.42 -1.70 -9.33
N THR A 56 -0.89 -2.28 -10.43
CA THR A 56 -1.62 -1.56 -11.47
C THR A 56 -2.93 -0.99 -10.92
N ALA A 57 -3.67 -1.79 -10.15
CA ALA A 57 -4.90 -1.35 -9.50
C ALA A 57 -4.63 -0.24 -8.46
N ALA A 58 -3.62 -0.40 -7.60
CA ALA A 58 -3.25 0.62 -6.63
C ALA A 58 -2.79 1.93 -7.29
N ARG A 59 -2.01 1.83 -8.38
CA ARG A 59 -1.56 3.00 -9.14
C ARG A 59 -2.73 3.79 -9.70
N ALA A 60 -3.77 3.11 -10.20
CA ALA A 60 -4.99 3.75 -10.67
C ALA A 60 -5.69 4.51 -9.52
N VAL A 61 -5.87 3.88 -8.36
CA VAL A 61 -6.47 4.53 -7.17
C VAL A 61 -5.68 5.77 -6.74
N VAL A 62 -4.33 5.68 -6.67
CA VAL A 62 -3.49 6.83 -6.32
C VAL A 62 -3.61 7.93 -7.36
N THR A 63 -3.75 7.59 -8.65
CA THR A 63 -3.93 8.56 -9.74
C THR A 63 -5.27 9.28 -9.64
N GLU A 64 -6.35 8.54 -9.38
CA GLU A 64 -7.73 9.05 -9.26
C GLU A 64 -7.94 9.91 -8.00
N LEU A 65 -7.19 9.65 -6.92
CA LEU A 65 -7.30 10.33 -5.63
C LEU A 65 -6.03 11.12 -5.30
N PRO A 66 -5.91 12.41 -5.71
CA PRO A 66 -4.77 13.28 -5.44
C PRO A 66 -4.44 13.52 -3.97
N GLU A 67 -5.36 13.22 -3.07
CA GLU A 67 -5.21 13.35 -1.63
C GLU A 67 -4.37 12.22 -1.01
N ILE A 68 -4.14 11.12 -1.75
CA ILE A 68 -3.24 10.04 -1.34
C ILE A 68 -1.79 10.47 -1.57
N THR A 69 -0.98 10.46 -0.52
CA THR A 69 0.43 10.89 -0.57
C THR A 69 1.37 9.75 -0.90
N ILE A 70 1.11 8.57 -0.33
CA ILE A 70 1.88 7.35 -0.51
C ILE A 70 0.94 6.16 -0.37
N ALA A 71 1.21 5.09 -1.10
CA ALA A 71 0.60 3.79 -0.89
C ALA A 71 1.67 2.70 -0.84
N TYR A 72 1.41 1.62 -0.11
CA TYR A 72 2.32 0.49 0.04
C TYR A 72 1.56 -0.82 -0.06
N GLY A 73 2.04 -1.76 -0.86
CA GLY A 73 1.43 -3.06 -1.08
C GLY A 73 2.38 -4.23 -0.86
N VAL A 74 1.84 -5.31 -0.31
CA VAL A 74 2.51 -6.60 -0.13
C VAL A 74 1.46 -7.70 -0.21
N SER A 75 1.79 -8.83 -0.85
CA SER A 75 0.87 -9.96 -1.02
C SER A 75 -0.46 -9.48 -1.63
N ASP A 76 -1.56 -9.68 -0.91
CA ASP A 76 -2.94 -9.36 -1.23
C ASP A 76 -3.47 -8.13 -0.45
N GLU A 77 -2.58 -7.39 0.24
CA GLU A 77 -2.93 -6.14 0.92
C GLU A 77 -2.31 -4.89 0.29
N TYR A 78 -3.01 -3.77 0.39
CA TYR A 78 -2.52 -2.44 0.04
C TYR A 78 -2.96 -1.38 1.06
N SER A 79 -2.06 -0.49 1.43
CA SER A 79 -2.31 0.62 2.35
C SER A 79 -2.20 1.94 1.62
N PHE A 80 -3.26 2.77 1.69
CA PHE A 80 -3.32 4.09 1.07
C PHE A 80 -3.32 5.17 2.15
N VAL A 81 -2.34 6.08 2.10
CA VAL A 81 -2.17 7.12 3.11
C VAL A 81 -2.72 8.44 2.60
N PHE A 82 -3.72 8.98 3.28
CA PHE A 82 -4.22 10.34 3.08
C PHE A 82 -3.53 11.29 4.06
N HIS A 83 -3.18 12.47 3.55
CA HIS A 83 -2.53 13.49 4.36
C HIS A 83 -3.38 13.93 5.57
N LYS A 84 -2.73 14.33 6.68
CA LYS A 84 -3.42 14.75 7.92
C LYS A 84 -4.43 15.89 7.74
N ALA A 85 -4.20 16.75 6.75
CA ALA A 85 -5.07 17.87 6.36
C ALA A 85 -6.16 17.50 5.34
N CYS A 86 -6.33 16.22 4.99
CA CYS A 86 -7.34 15.77 4.03
C CYS A 86 -8.76 16.12 4.52
N THR A 87 -9.58 16.69 3.64
CA THR A 87 -10.99 17.01 3.91
C THR A 87 -11.94 16.27 2.94
N LEU A 88 -11.43 15.29 2.20
CA LEU A 88 -12.20 14.52 1.23
C LEU A 88 -13.39 13.83 1.94
N PHE A 89 -14.59 14.00 1.38
CA PHE A 89 -15.85 13.48 1.95
C PHE A 89 -16.08 13.83 3.42
N ASP A 90 -15.64 15.00 3.85
CA ASP A 90 -15.72 15.44 5.26
C ASP A 90 -15.07 14.44 6.22
N ARG A 91 -14.05 13.72 5.75
CA ARG A 91 -13.31 12.67 6.47
C ARG A 91 -14.19 11.51 6.95
N ARG A 92 -15.34 11.29 6.33
CA ARG A 92 -16.22 10.15 6.65
C ARG A 92 -15.53 8.82 6.33
N ALA A 93 -15.37 7.97 7.34
CA ALA A 93 -14.68 6.70 7.21
C ALA A 93 -15.33 5.80 6.13
N SER A 94 -16.66 5.67 6.17
CA SER A 94 -17.46 4.90 5.21
C SER A 94 -17.22 5.33 3.78
N LYS A 95 -17.15 6.64 3.51
CA LYS A 95 -16.93 7.19 2.16
C LYS A 95 -15.51 6.93 1.69
N LEU A 96 -14.51 7.17 2.53
CA LEU A 96 -13.12 6.93 2.18
C LEU A 96 -12.86 5.44 1.91
N VAL A 97 -13.28 4.56 2.82
CA VAL A 97 -13.10 3.10 2.69
C VAL A 97 -13.85 2.57 1.46
N SER A 98 -15.13 2.89 1.30
CA SER A 98 -15.91 2.38 0.16
C SER A 98 -15.38 2.88 -1.19
N THR A 99 -14.93 4.14 -1.27
CA THR A 99 -14.35 4.70 -2.49
C THR A 99 -13.04 3.98 -2.84
N VAL A 100 -12.12 3.83 -1.88
CA VAL A 100 -10.83 3.15 -2.13
C VAL A 100 -11.04 1.68 -2.49
N VAL A 101 -11.85 0.95 -1.72
CA VAL A 101 -12.12 -0.49 -1.96
C VAL A 101 -12.82 -0.69 -3.31
N SER A 102 -13.83 0.12 -3.64
CA SER A 102 -14.54 -0.03 -4.92
C SER A 102 -13.65 0.31 -6.11
N ALA A 103 -12.89 1.41 -6.05
CA ALA A 103 -11.96 1.80 -7.10
C ALA A 103 -10.85 0.74 -7.27
N PHE A 104 -10.29 0.22 -6.18
CA PHE A 104 -9.28 -0.84 -6.23
C PHE A 104 -9.83 -2.11 -6.85
N THR A 105 -11.00 -2.59 -6.39
CA THR A 105 -11.63 -3.81 -6.90
C THR A 105 -11.99 -3.69 -8.38
N ALA A 106 -12.57 -2.55 -8.79
CA ALA A 106 -12.93 -2.29 -10.17
C ALA A 106 -11.70 -2.30 -11.08
N ASN A 107 -10.62 -1.62 -10.68
CA ASN A 107 -9.37 -1.61 -11.42
C ASN A 107 -8.70 -3.00 -11.44
N TYR A 108 -8.75 -3.76 -10.34
CA TYR A 108 -8.23 -5.13 -10.28
C TYR A 108 -8.93 -6.05 -11.29
N VAL A 109 -10.26 -5.97 -11.38
CA VAL A 109 -11.04 -6.73 -12.37
C VAL A 109 -10.77 -6.24 -13.79
N TYR A 110 -10.72 -4.91 -13.98
CA TYR A 110 -10.49 -4.30 -15.30
C TYR A 110 -9.13 -4.68 -15.89
N PHE A 111 -8.06 -4.62 -15.09
CA PHE A 111 -6.71 -4.95 -15.54
C PHE A 111 -6.39 -6.44 -15.49
N TRP A 112 -7.29 -7.29 -15.00
CA TRP A 112 -7.02 -8.72 -14.89
C TRP A 112 -6.55 -9.34 -16.21
N SER A 113 -7.27 -9.11 -17.32
CA SER A 113 -6.94 -9.69 -18.62
C SER A 113 -5.61 -9.18 -19.20
N THR A 114 -5.10 -8.05 -18.70
CA THR A 114 -3.77 -7.55 -19.07
C THR A 114 -2.65 -8.37 -18.43
N HIS A 115 -2.86 -8.85 -17.21
CA HIS A 115 -1.86 -9.62 -16.44
C HIS A 115 -2.07 -11.13 -16.50
N PHE A 116 -3.29 -11.58 -16.78
CA PHE A 116 -3.72 -12.97 -16.90
C PHE A 116 -4.48 -13.19 -18.22
N PRO A 117 -3.83 -13.04 -19.39
CA PRO A 117 -4.49 -13.16 -20.70
C PRO A 117 -5.08 -14.55 -20.93
N ASP A 118 -4.41 -15.60 -20.44
CA ASP A 118 -4.79 -17.00 -20.67
C ASP A 118 -5.75 -17.56 -19.60
N SER A 119 -6.04 -16.78 -18.55
CA SER A 119 -6.84 -17.22 -17.41
C SER A 119 -7.99 -16.25 -17.12
N PRO A 120 -9.08 -16.23 -17.92
CA PRO A 120 -10.19 -15.30 -17.71
C PRO A 120 -10.81 -15.41 -16.31
N LEU A 121 -11.20 -14.28 -15.74
CA LEU A 121 -11.93 -14.25 -14.46
C LEU A 121 -13.26 -14.99 -14.59
N SER A 122 -13.52 -15.84 -13.61
CA SER A 122 -14.81 -16.51 -13.43
C SER A 122 -15.30 -16.37 -11.97
N PRO A 123 -16.62 -16.38 -11.73
CA PRO A 123 -17.18 -16.33 -10.39
C PRO A 123 -16.64 -17.42 -9.45
N PRO A 124 -16.53 -17.16 -8.13
CA PRO A 124 -16.71 -15.86 -7.48
C PRO A 124 -15.59 -14.88 -7.91
N LEU A 125 -15.97 -13.62 -8.10
CA LEU A 125 -15.03 -12.56 -8.46
C LEU A 125 -14.18 -12.13 -7.25
N PRO A 126 -12.96 -11.60 -7.47
CA PRO A 126 -12.16 -11.02 -6.41
C PRO A 126 -12.94 -9.93 -5.69
N SER A 127 -12.77 -9.89 -4.37
CA SER A 127 -13.32 -8.82 -3.53
C SER A 127 -12.31 -8.49 -2.45
N PHE A 128 -12.37 -7.25 -1.99
CA PHE A 128 -11.47 -6.72 -0.97
C PHE A 128 -12.29 -6.22 0.20
N ASP A 129 -11.78 -6.40 1.41
CA ASP A 129 -12.25 -5.65 2.56
C ASP A 129 -11.46 -4.35 2.67
N GLY A 130 -11.89 -3.45 3.56
CA GLY A 130 -11.12 -2.26 3.86
C GLY A 130 -11.39 -1.71 5.24
N ARG A 131 -10.39 -1.05 5.81
CA ARG A 131 -10.49 -0.35 7.10
C ARG A 131 -9.71 0.94 7.08
N ALA A 132 -10.20 1.96 7.80
CA ALA A 132 -9.50 3.22 8.02
C ALA A 132 -8.91 3.26 9.43
N VAL A 133 -7.66 3.69 9.56
CA VAL A 133 -6.95 3.89 10.83
C VAL A 133 -6.35 5.29 10.87
N CYS A 134 -6.50 5.98 12.00
CA CYS A 134 -5.93 7.31 12.20
C CYS A 134 -4.60 7.22 12.94
N TYR A 135 -3.57 7.88 12.43
CA TYR A 135 -2.27 8.05 13.10
C TYR A 135 -2.03 9.53 13.42
N PRO A 136 -1.77 9.88 14.69
CA PRO A 136 -1.73 11.28 15.11
C PRO A 136 -0.42 11.99 14.79
N SER A 137 0.69 11.25 14.67
CA SER A 137 2.02 11.81 14.39
C SER A 137 2.63 11.21 13.13
N VAL A 138 3.63 11.89 12.57
CA VAL A 138 4.46 11.34 11.49
C VAL A 138 5.16 10.06 11.96
N GLN A 139 5.65 10.02 13.21
CA GLN A 139 6.32 8.83 13.74
C GLN A 139 5.40 7.60 13.72
N ASN A 140 4.15 7.72 14.19
CA ASN A 140 3.22 6.59 14.18
C ASN A 140 2.88 6.12 12.75
N LEU A 141 2.77 7.04 11.80
CA LEU A 141 2.60 6.69 10.40
C LEU A 141 3.83 5.91 9.87
N ARG A 142 5.04 6.41 10.14
CA ARG A 142 6.28 5.75 9.70
C ARG A 142 6.46 4.38 10.33
N ASP A 143 6.13 4.22 11.60
CA ASP A 143 6.16 2.93 12.31
C ASP A 143 5.18 1.95 11.67
N TYR A 144 3.97 2.41 11.32
CA TYR A 144 3.01 1.57 10.60
C TYR A 144 3.56 1.10 9.24
N MET A 145 4.11 2.02 8.43
CA MET A 145 4.67 1.68 7.12
C MET A 145 5.86 0.73 7.26
N SER A 146 6.71 0.96 8.25
CA SER A 146 7.87 0.12 8.58
C SER A 146 7.45 -1.27 9.05
N TRP A 147 6.40 -1.35 9.86
CA TRP A 147 5.82 -2.62 10.31
C TRP A 147 5.30 -3.44 9.13
N ARG A 148 4.65 -2.82 8.14
CA ARG A 148 4.20 -3.52 6.92
C ARG A 148 5.35 -4.00 6.05
N GLN A 149 6.44 -3.23 5.95
CA GLN A 149 7.62 -3.68 5.20
C GLN A 149 8.43 -4.75 5.95
N ALA A 150 8.52 -4.68 7.28
CA ALA A 150 9.16 -5.73 8.07
C ALA A 150 8.40 -7.06 7.98
N ASP A 151 7.07 -7.01 8.04
CA ASP A 151 6.21 -8.18 7.87
C ASP A 151 6.31 -8.78 6.46
N CYS A 152 6.41 -7.95 5.42
CA CYS A 152 6.73 -8.40 4.07
C CYS A 152 8.02 -9.22 4.03
N HIS A 153 9.10 -8.70 4.63
CA HIS A 153 10.38 -9.39 4.65
C HIS A 153 10.32 -10.72 5.39
N ILE A 154 9.68 -10.76 6.56
CA ILE A 154 9.54 -11.96 7.39
C ILE A 154 8.73 -13.03 6.64
N ASN A 155 7.57 -12.65 6.09
CA ASN A 155 6.68 -13.56 5.39
C ASN A 155 7.30 -14.07 4.09
N ASN A 156 7.97 -13.21 3.32
CA ASN A 156 8.62 -13.61 2.08
C ASN A 156 9.79 -14.58 2.33
N LEU A 157 10.64 -14.32 3.34
CA LEU A 157 11.73 -15.23 3.69
C LEU A 157 11.20 -16.59 4.14
N TYR A 158 10.16 -16.60 4.98
CA TYR A 158 9.50 -17.83 5.40
C TYR A 158 8.92 -18.59 4.20
N ASN A 159 8.11 -17.93 3.37
CA ASN A 159 7.46 -18.54 2.22
C ASN A 159 8.46 -19.06 1.18
N THR A 160 9.52 -18.32 0.91
CA THR A 160 10.58 -18.74 -0.02
C THR A 160 11.26 -20.02 0.46
N CYS A 161 11.61 -20.06 1.75
CA CYS A 161 12.18 -21.26 2.35
C CYS A 161 11.20 -22.44 2.37
N PHE A 162 9.94 -22.18 2.74
CA PHE A 162 8.89 -23.19 2.82
C PHE A 162 8.61 -23.83 1.47
N TRP A 163 8.42 -23.03 0.42
CA TRP A 163 8.15 -23.54 -0.92
C TRP A 163 9.38 -24.17 -1.58
N SER A 164 10.58 -23.71 -1.27
CA SER A 164 11.81 -24.38 -1.73
C SER A 164 11.93 -25.79 -1.13
N LEU A 165 11.62 -25.94 0.16
CA LEU A 165 11.59 -27.26 0.82
C LEU A 165 10.61 -28.23 0.16
N ILE A 166 9.45 -27.74 -0.27
CA ILE A 166 8.42 -28.56 -0.93
C ILE A 166 8.81 -28.87 -2.38
N GLN A 167 9.06 -27.83 -3.18
CA GLN A 167 9.21 -27.97 -4.63
C GLN A 167 10.57 -28.55 -5.03
N LEU A 168 11.64 -28.19 -4.33
CA LEU A 168 13.01 -28.63 -4.61
C LEU A 168 13.46 -29.72 -3.65
N GLY A 169 13.04 -29.64 -2.38
CA GLY A 169 13.39 -30.62 -1.35
C GLY A 169 12.49 -31.86 -1.32
N GLY A 170 11.32 -31.82 -1.96
CA GLY A 170 10.38 -32.94 -2.00
C GLY A 170 9.65 -33.21 -0.67
N LEU A 171 9.68 -32.27 0.28
CA LEU A 171 8.98 -32.39 1.55
C LEU A 171 7.48 -32.16 1.36
N ASP A 172 6.67 -32.76 2.24
CA ASP A 172 5.27 -32.38 2.34
C ASP A 172 5.09 -31.06 3.15
N ASN A 173 3.85 -30.55 3.17
CA ASN A 173 3.54 -29.29 3.87
C ASN A 173 3.83 -29.35 5.39
N LYS A 174 3.56 -30.48 6.04
CA LYS A 174 3.74 -30.63 7.49
C LYS A 174 5.21 -30.76 7.86
N GLU A 175 5.98 -31.48 7.04
CA GLU A 175 7.42 -31.64 7.19
C GLU A 175 8.14 -30.31 6.96
N ALA A 176 7.76 -29.55 5.94
CA ALA A 176 8.31 -28.22 5.69
C ALA A 176 8.01 -27.26 6.84
N GLU A 177 6.78 -27.26 7.36
CA GLU A 177 6.39 -26.44 8.52
C GLU A 177 7.18 -26.85 9.78
N SER A 178 7.28 -28.15 10.07
CA SER A 178 8.06 -28.66 11.21
C SER A 178 9.55 -28.35 11.09
N THR A 179 10.11 -28.33 9.88
CA THR A 179 11.52 -27.99 9.62
C THR A 179 11.78 -26.51 9.91
N LEU A 180 10.82 -25.65 9.56
CA LEU A 180 10.93 -24.20 9.79
C LEU A 180 10.47 -23.77 11.17
N ALA A 181 9.78 -24.63 11.91
CA ALA A 181 9.35 -24.35 13.27
C ALA A 181 10.57 -23.97 14.15
N ARG A 182 10.44 -22.84 14.86
CA ARG A 182 11.47 -22.28 15.76
C ARG A 182 12.80 -21.86 15.11
N THR A 183 12.89 -21.85 13.77
CA THR A 183 14.06 -21.31 13.07
C THR A 183 14.07 -19.78 13.09
N LEU A 184 15.26 -19.18 13.14
CA LEU A 184 15.49 -17.75 13.01
C LEU A 184 15.64 -17.34 11.53
N ALA A 185 15.83 -16.05 11.27
CA ALA A 185 16.05 -15.55 9.92
C ALA A 185 17.39 -16.04 9.32
N ALA A 186 18.44 -16.13 10.13
CA ALA A 186 19.75 -16.63 9.69
C ALA A 186 19.66 -18.10 9.23
N ASP A 187 19.00 -18.95 10.03
CA ASP A 187 18.79 -20.37 9.71
C ASP A 187 18.05 -20.55 8.38
N LYS A 188 17.01 -19.75 8.11
CA LYS A 188 16.27 -19.81 6.83
C LYS A 188 17.15 -19.42 5.64
N ASN A 189 18.00 -18.40 5.80
CA ASN A 189 18.96 -18.02 4.77
C ASN A 189 19.99 -19.13 4.53
N GLU A 190 20.47 -19.77 5.60
CA GLU A 190 21.40 -20.90 5.50
C GLU A 190 20.76 -22.11 4.82
N ILE A 191 19.49 -22.44 5.14
CA ILE A 191 18.74 -23.51 4.47
C ILE A 191 18.63 -23.23 2.97
N LEU A 192 18.21 -22.01 2.60
CA LEU A 192 18.08 -21.59 1.19
C LEU A 192 19.41 -21.71 0.45
N PHE A 193 20.49 -21.22 1.06
CA PHE A 193 21.81 -21.22 0.42
C PHE A 193 22.41 -22.62 0.34
N SER A 194 22.51 -23.33 1.46
CA SER A 194 23.23 -24.61 1.55
C SER A 194 22.50 -25.75 0.85
N ARG A 195 21.15 -25.79 0.88
CA ARG A 195 20.38 -26.89 0.29
C ARG A 195 19.95 -26.62 -1.15
N PHE A 196 19.65 -25.37 -1.48
CA PHE A 196 19.04 -25.01 -2.76
C PHE A 196 19.90 -24.06 -3.60
N SER A 197 21.07 -23.63 -3.09
CA SER A 197 21.92 -22.63 -3.75
C SER A 197 21.18 -21.31 -4.04
N ILE A 198 20.17 -20.98 -3.24
CA ILE A 198 19.37 -19.76 -3.35
C ILE A 198 19.94 -18.71 -2.40
N ASN A 199 20.43 -17.60 -2.95
CA ASN A 199 20.79 -16.42 -2.17
C ASN A 199 19.57 -15.49 -2.08
N TYR A 200 18.92 -15.45 -0.91
CA TYR A 200 17.73 -14.63 -0.70
C TYR A 200 17.93 -13.15 -1.05
N ASN A 201 19.13 -12.59 -0.85
CA ASN A 201 19.39 -11.18 -1.18
C ASN A 201 19.31 -10.88 -2.69
N ASN A 202 19.43 -11.91 -3.53
CA ASN A 202 19.28 -11.80 -4.97
C ASN A 202 17.83 -11.97 -5.45
N GLU A 203 16.90 -12.32 -4.56
CA GLU A 203 15.48 -12.35 -4.89
C GLU A 203 15.01 -10.95 -5.35
N PRO A 204 14.05 -10.87 -6.28
CA PRO A 204 13.51 -9.60 -6.74
C PRO A 204 13.08 -8.68 -5.60
N GLU A 205 13.44 -7.39 -5.70
CA GLU A 205 13.10 -6.37 -4.68
C GLU A 205 11.60 -6.32 -4.40
N ILE A 206 10.74 -6.49 -5.43
CA ILE A 206 9.28 -6.55 -5.29
C ILE A 206 8.82 -7.60 -4.27
N TYR A 207 9.49 -8.75 -4.18
CA TYR A 207 9.15 -9.81 -3.23
C TYR A 207 9.72 -9.53 -1.83
N ARG A 208 10.92 -8.94 -1.76
CA ARG A 208 11.61 -8.68 -0.49
C ARG A 208 11.16 -7.41 0.22
N LYS A 209 10.73 -6.40 -0.53
CA LYS A 209 10.46 -5.03 -0.07
C LYS A 209 9.02 -4.59 -0.32
N GLY A 210 8.23 -5.35 -1.07
CA GLY A 210 6.90 -4.96 -1.50
C GLY A 210 6.96 -3.87 -2.57
N SER A 211 5.86 -3.14 -2.70
CA SER A 211 5.71 -2.08 -3.71
C SER A 211 5.25 -0.79 -3.05
N VAL A 212 5.97 0.30 -3.31
CA VAL A 212 5.62 1.64 -2.84
C VAL A 212 5.20 2.50 -4.02
N ILE A 213 4.06 3.19 -3.87
CA ILE A 213 3.49 4.06 -4.89
C ILE A 213 3.42 5.48 -4.35
N PHE A 214 3.96 6.41 -5.12
CA PHE A 214 3.90 7.83 -4.80
C PHE A 214 4.00 8.69 -6.05
N ARG A 215 3.74 9.98 -5.89
CA ARG A 215 3.92 10.98 -6.93
C ARG A 215 5.37 11.42 -6.99
N ASP A 216 5.96 11.31 -8.17
CA ASP A 216 7.36 11.56 -8.41
C ASP A 216 7.66 13.06 -8.57
N TYR A 217 8.62 13.53 -7.79
CA TYR A 217 9.15 14.89 -7.79
C TYR A 217 10.67 14.82 -7.63
N GLU A 218 11.37 15.91 -7.99
CA GLU A 218 12.82 16.01 -7.81
C GLU A 218 13.20 15.77 -6.34
N LEU A 219 14.10 14.80 -6.11
CA LEU A 219 14.62 14.49 -4.78
C LEU A 219 15.32 15.73 -4.19
N VAL A 220 15.21 15.87 -2.88
CA VAL A 220 15.81 16.98 -2.13
C VAL A 220 16.98 16.46 -1.29
N ASP A 221 17.99 17.30 -1.05
CA ASP A 221 19.11 16.98 -0.15
C ASP A 221 18.57 16.65 1.26
N PRO A 222 18.85 15.46 1.81
CA PRO A 222 18.39 15.04 3.14
C PRO A 222 18.71 16.04 4.25
N ASN A 223 19.85 16.74 4.17
CA ASN A 223 20.32 17.66 5.21
C ASN A 223 19.67 19.04 5.11
N SER A 224 18.98 19.34 4.01
CA SER A 224 18.40 20.67 3.78
C SER A 224 17.11 20.92 4.58
N HIS A 225 16.42 19.86 5.02
CA HIS A 225 15.08 19.98 5.59
C HIS A 225 14.80 19.01 6.74
N ASN A 226 14.70 19.54 7.96
CA ASN A 226 14.13 18.81 9.10
C ASN A 226 12.59 18.82 9.04
N THR A 227 12.04 18.15 8.02
CA THR A 227 10.62 18.20 7.64
C THR A 227 9.73 17.55 8.69
N MET A 228 10.17 16.44 9.29
CA MET A 228 9.39 15.71 10.30
C MET A 228 9.13 16.56 11.55
N GLN A 229 10.18 17.13 12.15
CA GLN A 229 10.04 17.96 13.34
C GLN A 229 9.15 19.17 13.07
N LYS A 230 9.25 19.79 11.90
CA LYS A 230 8.38 20.92 11.51
C LYS A 230 6.91 20.54 11.37
N ILE A 231 6.60 19.32 10.93
CA ILE A 231 5.22 18.87 10.72
C ILE A 231 4.58 18.43 12.04
N ASP A 232 5.33 17.73 12.89
CA ASP A 232 4.85 17.27 14.20
C ASP A 232 4.78 18.43 15.21
N SER A 233 5.63 19.45 15.10
CA SER A 233 5.55 20.65 15.94
C SER A 233 4.36 21.57 15.60
N GLN A 234 3.65 21.30 14.51
CA GLN A 234 2.48 22.08 14.11
C GLN A 234 1.21 21.52 14.75
N ALA A 235 0.67 22.25 15.72
CA ALA A 235 -0.57 21.93 16.41
C ALA A 235 -1.78 21.88 15.45
N GLU A 236 -1.79 22.73 14.42
CA GLU A 236 -2.82 22.75 13.38
C GLU A 236 -2.20 22.68 11.98
N PRO A 237 -2.91 22.09 10.99
CA PRO A 237 -2.49 22.15 9.60
C PRO A 237 -2.44 23.60 9.12
N ILE A 238 -1.36 23.99 8.43
CA ILE A 238 -1.26 25.32 7.81
C ILE A 238 -2.43 25.55 6.86
N GLU A 239 -3.28 26.55 7.15
CA GLU A 239 -4.35 26.96 6.25
C GLU A 239 -3.78 27.63 5.00
N GLN A 240 -3.79 26.88 3.90
CA GLN A 240 -3.50 27.42 2.57
C GLN A 240 -4.73 28.15 2.00
N SER A 241 -4.49 29.25 1.27
CA SER A 241 -5.53 29.92 0.50
C SER A 241 -6.20 28.95 -0.49
N LYS A 242 -7.48 29.19 -0.81
CA LYS A 242 -8.23 28.35 -1.78
C LYS A 242 -7.49 28.22 -3.12
N SER A 243 -6.89 29.32 -3.59
CA SER A 243 -6.10 29.36 -4.83
C SER A 243 -4.86 28.46 -4.74
N GLN A 244 -4.14 28.49 -3.61
CA GLN A 244 -2.98 27.63 -3.41
C GLN A 244 -3.37 26.15 -3.32
N LYS A 245 -4.46 25.82 -2.61
CA LYS A 245 -4.97 24.43 -2.52
C LYS A 245 -5.31 23.87 -3.89
N GLU A 246 -5.99 24.65 -4.73
CA GLU A 246 -6.34 24.26 -6.10
C GLU A 246 -5.10 24.12 -7.00
N LYS A 247 -4.13 25.03 -6.88
CA LYS A 247 -2.85 24.94 -7.60
C LYS A 247 -2.10 23.66 -7.21
N ASP A 248 -1.98 23.38 -5.92
CA ASP A 248 -1.30 22.20 -5.41
C ASP A 248 -2.03 20.91 -5.85
N LYS A 249 -3.37 20.92 -5.83
CA LYS A 249 -4.20 19.80 -6.31
C LYS A 249 -3.96 19.53 -7.80
N LYS A 250 -3.97 20.56 -8.64
CA LYS A 250 -3.65 20.45 -10.07
C LYS A 250 -2.22 19.96 -10.30
N SER A 251 -1.27 20.41 -9.49
CA SER A 251 0.12 19.92 -9.57
C SER A 251 0.22 18.43 -9.23
N ARG A 252 -0.45 17.97 -8.16
CA ARG A 252 -0.51 16.55 -7.80
C ARG A 252 -1.18 15.70 -8.87
N ALA A 253 -2.23 16.21 -9.51
CA ALA A 253 -2.93 15.50 -10.58
C ALA A 253 -2.07 15.35 -11.85
N LYS A 254 -1.10 16.26 -12.08
CA LYS A 254 -0.18 16.22 -13.22
C LYS A 254 1.10 15.41 -12.95
N ALA A 255 1.45 15.21 -11.69
CA ALA A 255 2.65 14.48 -11.30
C ALA A 255 2.55 13.02 -11.72
N ARG A 256 3.66 12.46 -12.22
CA ARG A 256 3.75 11.05 -12.57
C ARG A 256 3.62 10.21 -11.30
N VAL A 257 2.74 9.21 -11.33
CA VAL A 257 2.64 8.21 -10.26
C VAL A 257 3.57 7.05 -10.60
N VAL A 258 4.56 6.79 -9.74
CA VAL A 258 5.55 5.72 -9.92
C VAL A 258 5.27 4.56 -8.97
N VAL A 259 5.66 3.36 -9.38
CA VAL A 259 5.66 2.15 -8.55
C VAL A 259 7.12 1.75 -8.40
N GLU A 260 7.60 1.70 -7.16
CA GLU A 260 8.99 1.42 -6.85
C GLU A 260 9.09 0.28 -5.82
N HIS A 261 10.27 -0.33 -5.73
CA HIS A 261 10.55 -1.40 -4.78
C HIS A 261 11.81 -1.01 -4.01
N MET A 262 11.63 -0.40 -2.84
CA MET A 262 12.74 0.14 -2.06
C MET A 262 12.45 0.13 -0.56
N ASP A 263 13.50 0.31 0.23
CA ASP A 263 13.39 0.41 1.69
C ASP A 263 12.72 1.73 2.10
N ILE A 264 11.60 1.63 2.82
CA ILE A 264 10.85 2.77 3.36
C ILE A 264 10.98 2.89 4.89
N ILE A 265 11.80 2.03 5.50
CA ILE A 265 12.06 2.03 6.94
C ILE A 265 13.04 3.17 7.27
N LYS A 266 14.14 3.26 6.52
CA LYS A 266 15.20 4.27 6.74
C LYS A 266 14.74 5.71 6.52
N ASP A 267 15.37 6.62 7.27
CA ASP A 267 15.09 8.07 7.21
C ASP A 267 15.36 8.67 5.83
N ASP A 268 16.37 8.18 5.11
CA ASP A 268 16.75 8.71 3.78
C ASP A 268 15.58 8.71 2.80
N PHE A 269 14.74 7.67 2.82
CA PHE A 269 13.57 7.59 1.96
C PHE A 269 12.65 8.80 2.16
N TRP A 270 12.37 9.13 3.43
CA TRP A 270 11.46 10.19 3.84
C TRP A 270 12.07 11.58 3.69
N ASN A 271 13.36 11.73 4.05
CA ASN A 271 14.08 13.00 4.00
C ASN A 271 14.28 13.50 2.57
N GLN A 272 14.54 12.58 1.63
CA GLN A 272 14.68 12.93 0.21
C GLN A 272 13.33 13.26 -0.47
N ARG A 273 12.21 12.86 0.16
CA ARG A 273 10.83 12.98 -0.37
C ARG A 273 9.92 13.77 0.57
N PRO A 274 10.25 15.03 0.92
CA PRO A 274 9.51 15.80 1.92
C PRO A 274 8.04 16.09 1.54
N TRP A 275 7.67 15.96 0.26
CA TRP A 275 6.29 16.11 -0.20
C TRP A 275 5.34 15.04 0.33
N LEU A 276 5.84 13.84 0.65
CA LEU A 276 5.04 12.75 1.20
C LEU A 276 4.42 13.13 2.56
N LEU A 277 5.17 13.93 3.34
CA LEU A 277 4.79 14.35 4.68
C LEU A 277 4.20 15.78 4.70
N SER A 278 4.68 16.68 3.84
CA SER A 278 4.25 18.08 3.85
C SER A 278 2.99 18.35 3.04
N ASN A 279 2.57 17.41 2.18
CA ASN A 279 1.51 17.57 1.17
C ASN A 279 1.77 18.67 0.12
N LYS A 280 2.97 19.25 0.10
CA LYS A 280 3.36 20.28 -0.86
C LYS A 280 4.01 19.62 -2.06
N PRO A 281 3.47 19.80 -3.28
CA PRO A 281 4.09 19.29 -4.50
C PRO A 281 5.53 19.80 -4.65
N GLY A 282 6.44 18.91 -5.05
CA GLY A 282 7.80 19.28 -5.41
C GLY A 282 7.90 19.80 -6.85
N LYS A 283 9.12 19.95 -7.34
CA LYS A 283 9.38 20.20 -8.77
C LYS A 283 9.19 18.91 -9.55
N ILE A 284 8.51 18.99 -10.69
CA ILE A 284 8.35 17.84 -11.58
C ILE A 284 9.70 17.56 -12.25
N PRO A 285 10.22 16.32 -12.22
CA PRO A 285 11.50 16.00 -12.86
C PRO A 285 11.44 16.34 -14.35
N LYS A 286 12.51 16.95 -14.88
CA LYS A 286 12.64 17.13 -16.33
C LYS A 286 12.74 15.74 -16.97
N GLN A 287 11.86 15.43 -17.93
CA GLN A 287 11.97 14.20 -18.72
C GLN A 287 13.36 14.16 -19.36
N THR A 288 14.10 13.08 -19.08
CA THR A 288 15.33 12.69 -19.80
C THR A 288 14.97 11.61 -20.79
#